data_AF-R1DNB2-F1
#
_entry.id   AF-R1DNB2-F1
#
_cell.length_a   1.000
_cell.length_b   1.000
_cell.length_c   1.000
_cell.angle_alpha   90.00
_cell.angle_beta   90.00
_cell.angle_gamma   90.00
#
_symmetry.space_group_name_H-M   'P 1'
#
loop_
_entity.id
_entity.type
_entity.pdbx_description
1 polymer ?
#
loop_
_entity_poly.entity_id
_entity_poly.type
_entity_poly.pdbx_seq_one_letter_code
_entity_poly.pdbx_strand_id
1 'polypeptide(L)'
;MATPAAASDWIRYWDEASSDYYYHRPATGETSWEQPDRWICGEGYDSSEDSARRSRAGSSLPLEDEDDVDAPEEDLFVVRASLSGPPPLPAGGPPPLSLGAPPPLPVAAAEPSSAQREERRRRVLGEILSTERTYVAALQTLEKVYMVPMRMVADAGAKVAIFSHADLDTVFLNLDVLLKLHARFLERLEQEEASGHFGAILSGAAKDIKGCYTRYISNYAQAEAHISALASKAPDKHRYLEVCKSHPDAGGLDVRSFLIQPIQRVPRYRLLLEELLAHTEPGHPDEADLREALARIREVAAFINEETRVLEKSLVRQGRAFVREGELTKVFLFSDLLVYGVPTGRGYVQKGQIPLGEGTRVERLPRTEHLTHGFAVVDGHGKGYTWHGESEAETGEWFEEVQRAVAILAMVARKTALEHFTAAKAGCTLIKFNHRDGRSSPRWVRISADGSAICWGDTKSKECKSMMALSKAVALMHGAKSAAFYRAQGAKKDRDWLCFSLLFRGRTLDFAATTAEGLFTWYLALAALVGPRSSEPILDEEALRARVAEMI
;
A
#
# COMPACT_ATOMS: atom_id res chain seq x y z
N MET A 1 40.62 6.28 57.93
CA MET A 1 39.39 6.56 58.71
C MET A 1 38.68 7.71 58.03
N ALA A 2 37.38 7.59 57.84
CA ALA A 2 36.55 8.49 57.01
C ALA A 2 36.71 9.97 57.36
N THR A 3 36.76 10.83 56.33
CA THR A 3 36.71 12.29 56.45
C THR A 3 35.34 12.76 55.95
N PRO A 4 34.63 13.62 56.69
CA PRO A 4 33.24 13.98 56.42
C PRO A 4 33.17 15.01 55.28
N ALA A 5 32.37 14.75 54.25
CA ALA A 5 32.10 15.73 53.20
C ALA A 5 31.26 16.88 53.76
N ALA A 6 31.74 18.09 53.51
CA ALA A 6 31.27 19.33 54.09
C ALA A 6 29.91 19.76 53.54
N ALA A 7 29.20 20.55 54.34
CA ALA A 7 27.83 21.03 54.14
C ALA A 7 27.65 22.06 52.99
N SER A 8 28.13 21.77 51.77
CA SER A 8 28.08 22.73 50.64
C SER A 8 27.88 22.12 49.25
N ASP A 9 27.57 20.84 49.14
CA ASP A 9 27.41 20.17 47.84
C ASP A 9 25.94 20.18 47.36
N TRP A 10 25.76 20.31 46.05
CA TRP A 10 24.45 20.21 45.41
C TRP A 10 24.00 18.75 45.33
N ILE A 11 22.73 18.48 45.59
CA ILE A 11 22.17 17.13 45.52
C ILE A 11 21.23 17.03 44.33
N ARG A 12 21.42 16.01 43.49
CA ARG A 12 20.59 15.78 42.30
C ARG A 12 19.34 14.98 42.67
N TYR A 13 18.18 15.46 42.19
CA TYR A 13 16.86 14.85 42.33
C TYR A 13 16.19 14.71 40.97
N TRP A 14 15.32 13.71 40.83
CA TRP A 14 14.49 13.52 39.64
C TRP A 14 13.13 14.20 39.86
N ASP A 15 12.65 14.92 38.86
CA ASP A 15 11.30 15.48 38.85
C ASP A 15 10.43 14.76 37.81
N GLU A 16 9.38 14.08 38.28
CA GLU A 16 8.49 13.30 37.40
C GLU A 16 7.62 14.18 36.50
N ALA A 17 7.35 15.42 36.89
CA ALA A 17 6.49 16.32 36.12
C ALA A 17 7.18 16.88 34.87
N SER A 18 8.47 17.20 34.98
CA SER A 18 9.32 17.65 33.85
C SER A 18 10.06 16.51 33.14
N SER A 19 10.12 15.32 33.75
CA SER A 19 10.95 14.20 33.28
C SER A 19 12.42 14.58 33.13
N ASP A 20 12.94 15.41 34.04
CA ASP A 20 14.35 15.83 34.07
C ASP A 20 14.89 15.89 35.51
N TYR A 21 16.21 16.00 35.64
CA TYR A 21 16.88 16.15 36.93
C TYR A 21 17.03 17.61 37.32
N TYR A 22 16.80 17.91 38.61
CA TYR A 22 17.14 19.20 39.20
C TYR A 22 18.09 19.04 40.38
N TYR A 23 18.83 20.10 40.69
CA TYR A 23 19.82 20.14 41.73
C TYR A 23 19.33 21.04 42.86
N HIS A 24 19.42 20.56 44.10
CA HIS A 24 19.02 21.30 45.28
C HIS A 24 20.16 21.36 46.30
N ARG A 25 20.37 22.54 46.90
CA ARG A 25 21.40 22.75 47.90
C ARG A 25 20.77 22.88 49.30
N PRO A 26 20.87 21.86 50.17
CA PRO A 26 20.15 21.85 51.45
C PRO A 26 20.55 22.97 52.42
N ALA A 27 21.78 23.48 52.30
CA ALA A 27 22.29 24.54 53.16
C ALA A 27 21.74 25.94 52.83
N THR A 28 21.37 26.20 51.57
CA THR A 28 20.86 27.51 51.11
C THR A 28 19.40 27.48 50.65
N GLY A 29 18.84 26.28 50.43
CA GLY A 29 17.48 26.08 49.91
C GLY A 29 17.35 26.40 48.41
N GLU A 30 18.46 26.63 47.71
CA GLU A 30 18.47 26.97 46.29
C GLU A 30 18.23 25.73 45.41
N THR A 31 17.42 25.89 44.37
CA THR A 31 17.19 24.89 43.32
C THR A 31 17.64 25.41 41.95
N SER A 32 18.29 24.55 41.16
CA SER A 32 18.72 24.84 39.80
C SER A 32 18.45 23.66 38.88
N TRP A 33 18.05 23.94 37.64
CA TRP A 33 17.91 22.94 36.59
C TRP A 33 19.19 22.79 35.76
N GLU A 34 20.15 23.71 35.91
CA GLU A 34 21.46 23.61 35.28
C GLU A 34 22.44 22.87 36.20
N GLN A 35 23.23 21.97 35.61
CA GLN A 35 24.17 21.11 36.34
C GLN A 35 25.32 21.92 36.98
N PRO A 36 25.47 21.91 38.32
CA PRO A 36 26.57 22.59 39.01
C PRO A 36 27.90 21.84 38.87
N ASP A 37 29.02 22.56 39.07
CA ASP A 37 30.38 21.98 38.99
C ASP A 37 30.67 20.88 40.03
N ARG A 38 30.00 20.93 41.19
CA ARG A 38 30.11 19.89 42.24
C ARG A 38 28.73 19.52 42.76
N TRP A 39 28.39 18.25 42.58
CA TRP A 39 27.14 17.67 43.06
C TRP A 39 27.32 16.19 43.44
N ILE A 40 26.39 15.69 44.25
CA ILE A 40 26.30 14.29 44.72
C ILE A 40 24.91 13.72 44.44
N CYS A 41 24.81 12.42 44.17
CA CYS A 41 23.51 11.74 44.00
C CYS A 41 22.79 11.62 45.35
N GLY A 42 21.50 11.98 45.39
CA GLY A 42 20.65 11.72 46.55
C GLY A 42 20.37 10.21 46.75
N GLU A 43 20.01 9.81 47.97
CA GLU A 43 19.68 8.42 48.29
C GLU A 43 18.42 7.97 47.52
N GLY A 44 18.57 6.89 46.73
CA GLY A 44 17.58 6.39 45.76
C GLY A 44 18.15 6.06 44.37
N TYR A 45 19.46 6.25 44.15
CA TYR A 45 20.13 6.06 42.86
C TYR A 45 20.52 4.59 42.59
N ASP A 46 20.07 4.03 41.45
CA ASP A 46 20.51 2.72 40.94
C ASP A 46 21.90 2.85 40.27
N SER A 47 22.84 2.00 40.70
CA SER A 47 24.28 2.10 40.43
C SER A 47 24.74 1.45 39.11
N SER A 48 23.80 1.13 38.23
CA SER A 48 24.05 0.36 37.00
C SER A 48 24.67 1.17 35.85
N GLU A 49 24.53 2.51 35.84
CA GLU A 49 25.04 3.35 34.74
C GLU A 49 26.52 3.76 34.85
N ASP A 50 27.05 3.91 36.07
CA ASP A 50 28.42 4.45 36.26
C ASP A 50 29.52 3.37 36.16
N SER A 51 29.15 2.10 36.43
CA SER A 51 30.04 0.94 36.22
C SER A 51 30.37 0.71 34.74
N ALA A 52 29.50 1.16 33.83
CA ALA A 52 29.72 1.07 32.38
C ALA A 52 30.75 2.10 31.85
N ARG A 53 31.05 3.16 32.61
CA ARG A 53 32.03 4.19 32.20
C ARG A 53 33.47 3.82 32.51
N ARG A 54 33.74 3.07 33.59
CA ARG A 54 35.12 2.66 33.94
C ARG A 54 35.68 1.52 33.08
N SER A 55 34.83 0.74 32.42
CA SER A 55 35.27 -0.32 31.48
C SER A 55 35.60 0.18 30.07
N ARG A 56 35.33 1.47 29.75
CA ARG A 56 35.69 2.10 28.46
C ARG A 56 37.15 2.53 28.33
N ALA A 57 37.98 2.39 29.37
CA ALA A 57 39.39 2.81 29.32
C ALA A 57 40.37 1.73 28.79
N GLY A 58 39.88 0.61 28.25
CA GLY A 58 40.76 -0.49 27.84
C GLY A 58 40.15 -1.49 26.87
N SER A 59 39.62 -1.04 25.74
CA SER A 59 39.54 -1.89 24.54
C SER A 59 39.31 -1.04 23.29
N SER A 60 40.03 -1.36 22.23
CA SER A 60 39.89 -0.78 20.89
C SER A 60 38.56 -1.20 20.27
N LEU A 61 37.54 -0.35 20.38
CA LEU A 61 36.26 -0.47 19.67
C LEU A 61 36.25 0.42 18.41
N PRO A 62 35.52 0.04 17.34
CA PRO A 62 35.38 0.86 16.13
C PRO A 62 34.67 2.19 16.46
N LEU A 63 35.18 3.29 15.92
CA LEU A 63 34.67 4.65 16.13
C LEU A 63 33.28 4.83 15.46
N GLU A 64 32.38 5.57 16.11
CA GLU A 64 31.25 6.20 15.41
C GLU A 64 31.83 7.20 14.39
N ASP A 65 31.38 7.17 13.12
CA ASP A 65 31.99 7.94 12.02
C ASP A 65 32.10 9.45 12.37
N GLU A 66 33.31 9.97 12.56
CA GLU A 66 33.60 11.40 12.77
C GLU A 66 33.64 12.24 11.47
N ASP A 67 33.38 11.62 10.30
CA ASP A 67 33.44 12.29 9.00
C ASP A 67 32.14 13.00 8.56
N ASP A 68 31.13 13.12 9.43
CA ASP A 68 29.87 13.83 9.14
C ASP A 68 29.43 14.73 10.31
N VAL A 69 30.10 15.88 10.48
CA VAL A 69 29.74 16.96 11.44
C VAL A 69 28.33 17.49 11.18
N ASP A 70 27.46 17.49 12.19
CA ASP A 70 26.06 17.95 12.14
C ASP A 70 25.85 19.22 11.29
N ALA A 71 24.84 19.18 10.42
CA ALA A 71 24.32 20.33 9.69
C ALA A 71 22.88 20.63 10.18
N PRO A 72 22.46 21.91 10.20
CA PRO A 72 21.25 22.35 10.89
C PRO A 72 19.95 21.83 10.27
N GLU A 73 18.88 21.82 11.08
CA GLU A 73 17.57 21.14 10.93
C GLU A 73 16.70 21.46 9.69
N GLU A 74 17.19 22.07 8.61
CA GLU A 74 16.32 22.59 7.55
C GLU A 74 16.18 21.75 6.26
N ASP A 75 16.77 20.55 6.15
CA ASP A 75 16.79 19.79 4.88
C ASP A 75 15.97 18.47 4.86
N LEU A 76 14.95 18.36 5.70
CA LEU A 76 13.92 17.30 5.63
C LEU A 76 12.86 17.61 4.55
N PHE A 77 13.26 17.66 3.28
CA PHE A 77 12.30 17.66 2.17
C PHE A 77 11.69 16.26 1.99
N VAL A 78 10.62 16.00 2.74
CA VAL A 78 9.60 15.03 2.34
C VAL A 78 8.81 15.69 1.21
N VAL A 79 8.75 15.06 0.03
CA VAL A 79 7.76 15.42 -0.99
C VAL A 79 6.38 15.10 -0.41
N ARG A 80 5.80 16.04 0.33
CA ARG A 80 4.36 16.11 0.54
C ARG A 80 3.75 16.50 -0.80
N ALA A 81 3.42 15.50 -1.61
CA ALA A 81 2.42 15.70 -2.64
C ALA A 81 1.10 16.07 -1.92
N SER A 82 0.59 17.25 -2.23
CA SER A 82 -0.63 17.83 -1.66
C SER A 82 -1.81 16.86 -1.65
N LEU A 83 -2.12 16.34 -0.46
CA LEU A 83 -3.50 16.03 -0.08
C LEU A 83 -3.99 17.22 0.74
N SER A 84 -4.58 18.19 0.05
CA SER A 84 -5.41 19.21 0.71
C SER A 84 -6.69 18.52 1.20
N GLY A 85 -6.64 17.97 2.41
CA GLY A 85 -7.83 17.73 3.21
C GLY A 85 -8.42 19.07 3.67
N PRO A 86 -9.75 19.14 3.91
CA PRO A 86 -10.38 20.36 4.43
C PRO A 86 -9.88 20.68 5.85
N PRO A 87 -9.93 21.96 6.28
CA PRO A 87 -9.34 22.40 7.54
C PRO A 87 -10.05 21.82 8.78
N PRO A 88 -9.35 21.70 9.92
CA PRO A 88 -9.91 21.18 11.16
C PRO A 88 -10.92 22.15 11.78
N LEU A 89 -12.00 21.60 12.31
CA LEU A 89 -12.94 22.31 13.19
C LEU A 89 -12.22 22.66 14.52
N PRO A 90 -12.42 23.87 15.08
CA PRO A 90 -11.82 24.24 16.35
C PRO A 90 -12.48 23.50 17.51
N ALA A 91 -11.64 22.93 18.39
CA ALA A 91 -12.02 22.39 19.69
C ALA A 91 -12.34 23.54 20.66
N GLY A 92 -13.62 23.81 20.87
CA GLY A 92 -14.13 24.61 21.97
C GLY A 92 -15.36 23.92 22.52
N GLY A 93 -15.26 23.34 23.71
CA GLY A 93 -16.42 22.74 24.39
C GLY A 93 -17.51 23.78 24.65
N PRO A 94 -18.80 23.43 24.55
CA PRO A 94 -19.87 24.36 24.89
C PRO A 94 -19.94 24.58 26.42
N PRO A 95 -20.15 25.82 26.90
CA PRO A 95 -20.51 26.09 28.29
C PRO A 95 -21.95 25.60 28.59
N PRO A 96 -22.33 25.44 29.87
CA PRO A 96 -23.55 24.74 30.25
C PRO A 96 -24.83 25.48 29.83
N LEU A 97 -25.84 24.67 29.53
CA LEU A 97 -27.17 25.05 29.07
C LEU A 97 -27.84 26.11 29.96
N SER A 98 -28.14 27.27 29.38
CA SER A 98 -29.11 28.22 29.92
C SER A 98 -30.35 28.20 29.02
N LEU A 99 -31.50 27.86 29.60
CA LEU A 99 -32.81 27.88 28.94
C LEU A 99 -33.13 29.28 28.39
N GLY A 100 -33.28 29.39 27.08
CA GLY A 100 -33.77 30.58 26.39
C GLY A 100 -34.42 30.21 25.05
N ALA A 101 -35.60 30.78 24.79
CA ALA A 101 -36.58 30.50 23.72
C ALA A 101 -36.05 30.13 22.31
N PRO A 102 -36.82 29.35 21.52
CA PRO A 102 -36.39 28.91 20.19
C PRO A 102 -36.41 30.06 19.15
N PRO A 103 -35.37 30.22 18.32
CA PRO A 103 -35.42 31.04 17.12
C PRO A 103 -35.99 30.24 15.92
N PRO A 104 -36.50 30.90 14.86
CA PRO A 104 -37.24 30.26 13.80
C PRO A 104 -36.35 29.45 12.84
N LEU A 105 -36.94 28.40 12.27
CA LEU A 105 -36.32 27.44 11.34
C LEU A 105 -35.66 28.11 10.11
N PRO A 106 -34.52 27.58 9.60
CA PRO A 106 -33.87 28.09 8.41
C PRO A 106 -34.60 27.67 7.12
N VAL A 107 -34.75 28.64 6.23
CA VAL A 107 -35.35 28.54 4.89
C VAL A 107 -34.48 27.66 3.98
N ALA A 108 -35.14 26.88 3.13
CA ALA A 108 -34.60 25.95 2.14
C ALA A 108 -33.39 26.48 1.34
N ALA A 109 -32.41 25.59 1.11
CA ALA A 109 -31.29 25.84 0.20
C ALA A 109 -31.79 26.21 -1.20
N ALA A 110 -31.32 27.34 -1.73
CA ALA A 110 -31.66 27.80 -3.08
C ALA A 110 -31.11 26.82 -4.14
N GLU A 111 -31.98 26.37 -5.03
CA GLU A 111 -31.64 25.62 -6.25
C GLU A 111 -30.55 26.35 -7.06
N PRO A 112 -29.53 25.66 -7.59
CA PRO A 112 -28.50 26.28 -8.42
C PRO A 112 -29.14 26.94 -9.65
N SER A 113 -28.72 28.15 -9.99
CA SER A 113 -29.31 28.89 -11.11
C SER A 113 -29.09 28.15 -12.44
N SER A 114 -30.03 28.30 -13.39
CA SER A 114 -29.97 27.64 -14.71
C SER A 114 -28.64 27.87 -15.44
N ALA A 115 -28.06 29.07 -15.32
CA ALA A 115 -26.76 29.41 -15.89
C ALA A 115 -25.59 28.61 -15.25
N GLN A 116 -25.65 28.34 -13.95
CA GLN A 116 -24.64 27.54 -13.26
C GLN A 116 -24.75 26.05 -13.62
N ARG A 117 -25.98 25.56 -13.84
CA ARG A 117 -26.25 24.20 -14.30
C ARG A 117 -25.72 23.98 -15.72
N GLU A 118 -25.97 24.91 -16.64
CA GLU A 118 -25.48 24.82 -18.02
C GLU A 118 -23.95 24.87 -18.11
N GLU A 119 -23.29 25.72 -17.31
CA GLU A 119 -21.82 25.77 -17.28
C GLU A 119 -21.21 24.47 -16.74
N ARG A 120 -21.84 23.85 -15.74
CA ARG A 120 -21.43 22.52 -15.25
C ARG A 120 -21.66 21.44 -16.32
N ARG A 121 -22.82 21.45 -16.98
CA ARG A 121 -23.12 20.55 -18.10
C ARG A 121 -22.05 20.64 -19.19
N ARG A 122 -21.70 21.86 -19.61
CA ARG A 122 -20.65 22.12 -20.61
C ARG A 122 -19.28 21.58 -20.16
N ARG A 123 -18.92 21.73 -18.89
CA ARG A 123 -17.68 21.19 -18.33
C ARG A 123 -17.66 19.66 -18.41
N VAL A 124 -18.74 18.99 -18.02
CA VAL A 124 -18.83 17.52 -18.07
C VAL A 124 -18.76 17.00 -19.50
N LEU A 125 -19.41 17.67 -20.46
CA LEU A 125 -19.30 17.34 -21.90
C LEU A 125 -17.85 17.48 -22.40
N GLY A 126 -17.16 18.54 -22.02
CA GLY A 126 -15.74 18.74 -22.33
C GLY A 126 -14.84 17.68 -21.70
N GLU A 127 -15.16 17.22 -20.49
CA GLU A 127 -14.46 16.12 -19.84
C GLU A 127 -14.70 14.78 -20.55
N ILE A 128 -15.94 14.46 -20.95
CA ILE A 128 -16.25 13.27 -21.74
C ILE A 128 -15.40 13.25 -23.01
N LEU A 129 -15.38 14.34 -23.76
CA LEU A 129 -14.66 14.44 -25.02
C LEU A 129 -13.14 14.36 -24.83
N SER A 130 -12.58 15.15 -23.92
CA SER A 130 -11.13 15.16 -23.65
C SER A 130 -10.62 13.82 -23.13
N THR A 131 -11.36 13.18 -22.22
CA THR A 131 -10.98 11.86 -21.71
C THR A 131 -11.17 10.77 -22.75
N GLU A 132 -12.10 10.93 -23.69
CA GLU A 132 -12.29 9.98 -24.81
C GLU A 132 -11.16 10.07 -25.84
N ARG A 133 -10.68 11.28 -26.16
CA ARG A 133 -9.48 11.47 -26.98
C ARG A 133 -8.29 10.71 -26.40
N THR A 134 -8.03 10.89 -25.10
CA THR A 134 -6.94 10.20 -24.39
C THR A 134 -7.12 8.69 -24.41
N TYR A 135 -8.34 8.20 -24.21
CA TYR A 135 -8.62 6.77 -24.20
C TYR A 135 -8.45 6.12 -25.58
N VAL A 136 -8.97 6.74 -26.65
CA VAL A 136 -8.78 6.26 -28.02
C VAL A 136 -7.30 6.27 -28.40
N ALA A 137 -6.58 7.35 -28.05
CA ALA A 137 -5.13 7.41 -28.29
C ALA A 137 -4.38 6.27 -27.58
N ALA A 138 -4.75 5.94 -26.34
CA ALA A 138 -4.14 4.81 -25.63
C ALA A 138 -4.44 3.46 -26.29
N LEU A 139 -5.67 3.23 -26.80
CA LEU A 139 -5.99 2.02 -27.56
C LEU A 139 -5.24 1.95 -28.90
N GLN A 140 -5.07 3.08 -29.58
CA GLN A 140 -4.27 3.17 -30.81
C GLN A 140 -2.79 2.88 -30.53
N THR A 141 -2.25 3.39 -29.43
CA THR A 141 -0.88 3.06 -28.98
C THR A 141 -0.74 1.57 -28.69
N LEU A 142 -1.71 0.95 -28.00
CA LEU A 142 -1.71 -0.49 -27.75
C LEU A 142 -1.69 -1.29 -29.06
N GLU A 143 -2.51 -0.91 -30.03
CA GLU A 143 -2.53 -1.54 -31.36
C GLU A 143 -1.19 -1.36 -32.09
N LYS A 144 -0.71 -0.11 -32.18
CA LYS A 144 0.48 0.27 -32.96
C LYS A 144 1.79 -0.25 -32.38
N VAL A 145 1.96 -0.21 -31.06
CA VAL A 145 3.24 -0.50 -30.38
C VAL A 145 3.34 -1.96 -29.96
N TYR A 146 2.21 -2.59 -29.61
CA TYR A 146 2.21 -3.97 -29.14
C TYR A 146 1.57 -4.92 -30.15
N MET A 147 0.27 -4.77 -30.42
CA MET A 147 -0.46 -5.79 -31.18
C MET A 147 0.14 -6.00 -32.58
N VAL A 148 0.29 -4.93 -33.37
CA VAL A 148 0.76 -5.02 -34.75
C VAL A 148 2.20 -5.58 -34.81
N PRO A 149 3.18 -5.03 -34.05
CA PRO A 149 4.52 -5.60 -34.02
C PRO A 149 4.55 -7.06 -33.54
N MET A 150 3.78 -7.42 -32.52
CA MET A 150 3.72 -8.80 -32.02
C MET A 150 3.14 -9.76 -33.07
N ARG A 151 2.10 -9.34 -33.82
CA ARG A 151 1.55 -10.12 -34.95
C ARG A 151 2.57 -10.28 -36.07
N MET A 152 3.28 -9.22 -36.45
CA MET A 152 4.35 -9.29 -37.46
C MET A 152 5.47 -10.25 -37.07
N VAL A 153 5.84 -10.28 -35.79
CA VAL A 153 6.85 -11.22 -35.29
C VAL A 153 6.32 -12.65 -35.21
N ALA A 154 5.02 -12.85 -34.95
CA ALA A 154 4.40 -14.18 -35.04
C ALA A 154 4.35 -14.69 -36.50
N ASP A 155 4.14 -13.80 -37.47
CA ASP A 155 4.14 -14.09 -38.91
C ASP A 155 5.56 -14.36 -39.45
N ALA A 156 6.61 -13.92 -38.76
CA ALA A 156 7.98 -14.22 -39.12
C ALA A 156 8.22 -15.73 -38.90
N GLY A 157 8.54 -16.47 -39.98
CA GLY A 157 8.54 -17.94 -40.02
C GLY A 157 9.13 -18.64 -38.78
N ALA A 158 8.67 -19.87 -38.51
CA ALA A 158 8.76 -20.62 -37.24
C ALA A 158 10.10 -20.65 -36.45
N LYS A 159 11.23 -20.26 -37.04
CA LYS A 159 12.52 -20.09 -36.35
C LYS A 159 12.71 -18.72 -35.69
N VAL A 160 11.90 -17.70 -36.03
CA VAL A 160 11.99 -16.32 -35.54
C VAL A 160 10.73 -15.89 -34.77
N ALA A 161 9.66 -16.67 -34.84
CA ALA A 161 8.41 -16.42 -34.14
C ALA A 161 8.60 -16.40 -32.61
N ILE A 162 8.54 -15.20 -32.02
CA ILE A 162 8.60 -15.00 -30.56
C ILE A 162 7.23 -15.29 -29.92
N PHE A 163 6.13 -15.00 -30.63
CA PHE A 163 4.76 -15.24 -30.17
C PHE A 163 4.03 -16.18 -31.13
N SER A 164 3.08 -16.97 -30.61
CA SER A 164 2.16 -17.73 -31.45
C SER A 164 0.88 -16.93 -31.73
N HIS A 165 0.21 -17.18 -32.86
CA HIS A 165 -1.10 -16.56 -33.13
C HIS A 165 -2.12 -16.85 -32.02
N ALA A 166 -2.11 -18.06 -31.47
CA ALA A 166 -2.98 -18.44 -30.35
C ALA A 166 -2.72 -17.59 -29.10
N ASP A 167 -1.45 -17.25 -28.81
CA ASP A 167 -1.10 -16.34 -27.71
C ASP A 167 -1.72 -14.96 -27.95
N LEU A 168 -1.56 -14.42 -29.15
CA LEU A 168 -2.01 -13.07 -29.50
C LEU A 168 -3.54 -12.95 -29.54
N ASP A 169 -4.21 -13.97 -30.07
CA ASP A 169 -5.68 -14.00 -30.13
C ASP A 169 -6.29 -14.18 -28.74
N THR A 170 -5.58 -14.83 -27.80
CA THR A 170 -5.98 -14.90 -26.39
C THR A 170 -5.81 -13.55 -25.69
N VAL A 171 -4.67 -12.89 -25.87
CA VAL A 171 -4.33 -11.64 -25.17
C VAL A 171 -5.15 -10.47 -25.68
N PHE A 172 -5.30 -10.32 -27.00
CA PHE A 172 -5.92 -9.15 -27.60
C PHE A 172 -7.34 -9.40 -28.12
N LEU A 173 -8.03 -10.42 -27.58
CA LEU A 173 -9.35 -10.78 -28.04
C LEU A 173 -10.30 -9.58 -28.00
N ASN A 174 -10.94 -9.31 -29.14
CA ASN A 174 -11.97 -8.27 -29.29
C ASN A 174 -11.47 -6.82 -29.13
N LEU A 175 -10.16 -6.58 -29.05
CA LEU A 175 -9.60 -5.23 -28.93
C LEU A 175 -9.86 -4.39 -30.20
N ASP A 176 -9.72 -4.98 -31.39
CA ASP A 176 -9.94 -4.28 -32.67
C ASP A 176 -11.37 -3.72 -32.79
N VAL A 177 -12.34 -4.48 -32.25
CA VAL A 177 -13.75 -4.09 -32.25
C VAL A 177 -13.97 -2.91 -31.29
N LEU A 178 -13.35 -2.95 -30.11
CA LEU A 178 -13.39 -1.85 -29.15
C LEU A 178 -12.76 -0.58 -29.72
N LEU A 179 -11.57 -0.68 -30.32
CA LEU A 179 -10.89 0.47 -30.90
C LEU A 179 -11.74 1.11 -32.02
N LYS A 180 -12.30 0.31 -32.93
CA LYS A 180 -13.18 0.82 -34.00
C LYS A 180 -14.44 1.49 -33.45
N LEU A 181 -15.05 0.92 -32.42
CA LEU A 181 -16.22 1.49 -31.75
C LEU A 181 -15.87 2.87 -31.16
N HIS A 182 -14.79 2.94 -30.38
CA HIS A 182 -14.40 4.17 -29.68
C HIS A 182 -13.87 5.24 -30.62
N ALA A 183 -13.15 4.87 -31.70
CA ALA A 183 -12.75 5.82 -32.74
C ALA A 183 -13.97 6.46 -33.43
N ARG A 184 -14.97 5.66 -33.81
CA ARG A 184 -16.22 6.17 -34.40
C ARG A 184 -17.03 6.99 -33.40
N PHE A 185 -17.02 6.61 -32.12
CA PHE A 185 -17.68 7.38 -31.08
C PHE A 185 -17.03 8.76 -30.90
N LEU A 186 -15.70 8.81 -30.80
CA LEU A 186 -14.94 10.04 -30.71
C LEU A 186 -15.18 10.96 -31.91
N GLU A 187 -15.11 10.42 -33.13
CA GLU A 187 -15.36 11.19 -34.36
C GLU A 187 -16.73 11.91 -34.32
N ARG A 188 -17.77 11.21 -33.86
CA ARG A 188 -19.12 11.80 -33.71
C ARG A 188 -19.17 12.88 -32.64
N LEU A 189 -18.47 12.69 -31.51
CA LEU A 189 -18.41 13.70 -30.46
C LEU A 189 -17.67 14.97 -30.93
N GLU A 190 -16.61 14.82 -31.74
CA GLU A 190 -15.85 15.95 -32.28
C GLU A 190 -16.65 16.74 -33.32
N GLN A 191 -17.46 16.06 -34.15
CA GLN A 191 -18.34 16.71 -35.12
C GLN A 191 -19.42 17.58 -34.45
N GLU A 192 -19.90 17.15 -33.29
CA GLU A 192 -20.99 17.81 -32.54
C GLU A 192 -20.48 18.67 -31.37
N GLU A 193 -19.16 18.86 -31.23
CA GLU A 193 -18.54 19.65 -30.14
C GLU A 193 -19.09 21.09 -30.10
N ALA A 194 -19.41 21.66 -31.27
CA ALA A 194 -19.98 23.00 -31.40
C ALA A 194 -21.47 23.08 -31.01
N SER A 195 -22.23 21.99 -31.15
CA SER A 195 -23.66 21.96 -30.87
C SER A 195 -23.96 21.63 -29.39
N GLY A 196 -23.08 20.87 -28.73
CA GLY A 196 -23.25 20.48 -27.33
C GLY A 196 -24.39 19.47 -27.08
N HIS A 197 -24.92 18.88 -28.15
CA HIS A 197 -26.01 17.90 -28.12
C HIS A 197 -25.45 16.47 -28.22
N PHE A 198 -24.91 15.97 -27.11
CA PHE A 198 -24.28 14.64 -27.07
C PHE A 198 -25.26 13.51 -26.74
N GLY A 199 -26.50 13.82 -26.32
CA GLY A 199 -27.48 12.83 -25.86
C GLY A 199 -27.63 11.62 -26.81
N ALA A 200 -28.02 11.86 -28.06
CA ALA A 200 -28.23 10.80 -29.04
C ALA A 200 -26.95 9.99 -29.35
N ILE A 201 -25.79 10.67 -29.36
CA ILE A 201 -24.48 10.05 -29.61
C ILE A 201 -24.11 9.11 -28.45
N LEU A 202 -24.30 9.58 -27.22
CA LEU A 202 -24.05 8.83 -25.99
C LEU A 202 -25.00 7.62 -25.86
N SER A 203 -26.28 7.79 -26.17
CA SER A 203 -27.26 6.68 -26.19
C SER A 203 -26.88 5.64 -27.24
N GLY A 204 -26.54 6.08 -28.46
CA GLY A 204 -26.06 5.20 -29.52
C GLY A 204 -24.80 4.42 -29.12
N ALA A 205 -23.79 5.10 -28.58
CA ALA A 205 -22.57 4.46 -28.12
C ALA A 205 -22.82 3.48 -26.97
N ALA A 206 -23.67 3.83 -26.00
CA ALA A 206 -24.02 2.95 -24.89
C ALA A 206 -24.70 1.64 -25.35
N LYS A 207 -25.47 1.67 -26.44
CA LYS A 207 -26.04 0.47 -27.07
C LYS A 207 -24.95 -0.45 -27.62
N ASP A 208 -23.97 0.12 -28.32
CA ASP A 208 -22.89 -0.63 -28.95
C ASP A 208 -21.86 -1.15 -27.92
N ILE A 209 -21.60 -0.38 -26.87
CA ILE A 209 -20.66 -0.71 -25.77
C ILE A 209 -21.05 -2.03 -25.11
N LYS A 210 -22.33 -2.26 -24.80
CA LYS A 210 -22.78 -3.47 -24.09
C LYS A 210 -22.33 -4.75 -24.80
N GLY A 211 -22.58 -4.86 -26.12
CA GLY A 211 -22.25 -6.07 -26.87
C GLY A 211 -20.75 -6.34 -26.98
N CYS A 212 -19.96 -5.29 -27.20
CA CYS A 212 -18.51 -5.43 -27.40
C CYS A 212 -17.76 -5.66 -26.08
N TYR A 213 -18.17 -4.98 -25.01
CA TYR A 213 -17.47 -5.06 -23.74
C TYR A 213 -17.66 -6.42 -23.05
N THR A 214 -18.85 -7.04 -23.13
CA THR A 214 -19.08 -8.35 -22.50
C THR A 214 -18.03 -9.38 -22.89
N ARG A 215 -17.73 -9.51 -24.20
CA ARG A 215 -16.73 -10.46 -24.69
C ARG A 215 -15.31 -10.12 -24.22
N TYR A 216 -14.96 -8.84 -24.18
CA TYR A 216 -13.64 -8.40 -23.73
C TYR A 216 -13.45 -8.66 -22.23
N ILE A 217 -14.44 -8.26 -21.41
CA ILE A 217 -14.40 -8.39 -19.94
C ILE A 217 -14.29 -9.86 -19.53
N SER A 218 -15.11 -10.74 -20.11
CA SER A 218 -15.08 -12.17 -19.76
C SER A 218 -13.76 -12.85 -20.15
N ASN A 219 -13.04 -12.33 -21.16
CA ASN A 219 -11.72 -12.85 -21.53
C ASN A 219 -10.57 -12.18 -20.75
N TYR A 220 -10.79 -11.03 -20.13
CA TYR A 220 -9.72 -10.22 -19.56
C TYR A 220 -8.86 -10.99 -18.54
N ALA A 221 -9.48 -11.77 -17.66
CA ALA A 221 -8.75 -12.59 -16.68
C ALA A 221 -7.77 -13.56 -17.34
N GLN A 222 -8.23 -14.21 -18.41
CA GLN A 222 -7.41 -15.13 -19.18
C GLN A 222 -6.30 -14.39 -19.91
N ALA A 223 -6.60 -13.24 -20.53
CA ALA A 223 -5.61 -12.39 -21.19
C ALA A 223 -4.51 -11.91 -20.23
N GLU A 224 -4.89 -11.45 -19.03
CA GLU A 224 -3.99 -10.98 -17.98
C GLU A 224 -3.08 -12.10 -17.47
N ALA A 225 -3.66 -13.25 -17.11
CA ALA A 225 -2.91 -14.40 -16.64
C ALA A 225 -1.96 -14.93 -17.73
N HIS A 226 -2.40 -14.93 -18.99
CA HIS A 226 -1.60 -15.39 -20.11
C HIS A 226 -0.42 -14.46 -20.36
N ILE A 227 -0.64 -13.14 -20.49
CA ILE A 227 0.45 -12.19 -20.74
C ILE A 227 1.45 -12.14 -19.58
N SER A 228 0.98 -12.29 -18.33
CA SER A 228 1.81 -12.41 -17.14
C SER A 228 2.66 -13.70 -17.16
N ALA A 229 2.08 -14.83 -17.55
CA ALA A 229 2.81 -16.08 -17.75
C ALA A 229 3.84 -15.98 -18.88
N LEU A 230 3.52 -15.28 -19.98
CA LEU A 230 4.45 -15.07 -21.09
C LEU A 230 5.65 -14.20 -20.65
N ALA A 231 5.42 -13.17 -19.85
CA ALA A 231 6.48 -12.31 -19.32
C ALA A 231 7.35 -13.00 -18.27
N SER A 232 6.78 -13.89 -17.44
CA SER A 232 7.54 -14.55 -16.36
C SER A 232 8.28 -15.81 -16.80
N LYS A 233 7.71 -16.61 -17.71
CA LYS A 233 8.23 -17.94 -18.06
C LYS A 233 9.16 -17.96 -19.28
N ALA A 234 9.12 -16.93 -20.12
CA ALA A 234 9.86 -16.88 -21.38
C ALA A 234 10.69 -15.59 -21.48
N PRO A 235 12.02 -15.63 -21.29
CA PRO A 235 12.86 -14.44 -21.26
C PRO A 235 12.87 -13.67 -22.58
N ASP A 236 12.75 -14.36 -23.73
CA ASP A 236 12.69 -13.72 -25.04
C ASP A 236 11.40 -12.92 -25.24
N LYS A 237 10.25 -13.47 -24.78
CA LYS A 237 8.95 -12.78 -24.81
C LYS A 237 8.97 -11.57 -23.86
N HIS A 238 9.52 -11.73 -22.66
CA HIS A 238 9.70 -10.63 -21.71
C HIS A 238 10.52 -9.49 -22.31
N ARG A 239 11.72 -9.81 -22.84
CA ARG A 239 12.58 -8.81 -23.47
C ARG A 239 11.89 -8.09 -24.63
N TYR A 240 11.10 -8.80 -25.43
CA TYR A 240 10.33 -8.18 -26.50
C TYR A 240 9.30 -7.18 -25.97
N LEU A 241 8.55 -7.55 -24.92
CA LEU A 241 7.59 -6.66 -24.28
C LEU A 241 8.26 -5.41 -23.67
N GLU A 242 9.46 -5.55 -23.10
CA GLU A 242 10.26 -4.41 -22.62
C GLU A 242 10.71 -3.50 -23.76
N VAL A 243 11.06 -4.05 -24.92
CA VAL A 243 11.38 -3.24 -26.11
C VAL A 243 10.14 -2.44 -26.55
N CYS A 244 8.96 -3.07 -26.60
CA CYS A 244 7.71 -2.37 -26.88
C CYS A 244 7.41 -1.28 -25.84
N LYS A 245 7.60 -1.55 -24.54
CA LYS A 245 7.44 -0.58 -23.44
C LYS A 245 8.38 0.61 -23.55
N SER A 246 9.58 0.40 -24.09
CA SER A 246 10.57 1.47 -24.33
C SER A 246 10.25 2.35 -25.54
N HIS A 247 9.26 1.98 -26.36
CA HIS A 247 8.87 2.79 -27.52
C HIS A 247 8.33 4.16 -27.06
N PRO A 248 8.72 5.28 -27.69
CA PRO A 248 8.30 6.62 -27.27
C PRO A 248 6.78 6.79 -27.12
N ASP A 249 6.02 6.25 -28.09
CA ASP A 249 4.56 6.32 -28.08
C ASP A 249 3.90 5.54 -26.92
N ALA A 250 4.58 4.55 -26.33
CA ALA A 250 4.07 3.81 -25.16
C ALA A 250 4.15 4.62 -23.86
N GLY A 251 4.99 5.66 -23.80
CA GLY A 251 5.14 6.49 -22.60
C GLY A 251 5.60 5.72 -21.35
N GLY A 252 6.24 4.55 -21.53
CA GLY A 252 6.68 3.68 -20.44
C GLY A 252 5.58 2.81 -19.83
N LEU A 253 4.35 2.87 -20.33
CA LEU A 253 3.27 1.95 -19.93
C LEU A 253 3.52 0.56 -20.52
N ASP A 254 3.33 -0.48 -19.72
CA ASP A 254 3.41 -1.86 -20.20
C ASP A 254 2.10 -2.32 -20.86
N VAL A 255 2.13 -3.46 -21.56
CA VAL A 255 0.96 -4.00 -22.26
C VAL A 255 -0.24 -4.23 -21.32
N ARG A 256 0.03 -4.63 -20.07
CA ARG A 256 -1.01 -4.89 -19.05
C ARG A 256 -1.73 -3.60 -18.64
N SER A 257 -0.97 -2.51 -18.49
CA SER A 257 -1.49 -1.17 -18.18
C SER A 257 -2.43 -0.63 -19.24
N PHE A 258 -2.25 -1.03 -20.51
CA PHE A 258 -3.22 -0.71 -21.56
C PHE A 258 -4.43 -1.66 -21.56
N LEU A 259 -4.22 -2.97 -21.36
CA LEU A 259 -5.30 -3.97 -21.38
C LEU A 259 -6.36 -3.76 -20.28
N ILE A 260 -6.00 -3.17 -19.15
CA ILE A 260 -6.94 -2.87 -18.06
C ILE A 260 -7.83 -1.64 -18.35
N GLN A 261 -7.44 -0.75 -19.26
CA GLN A 261 -8.12 0.54 -19.46
C GLN A 261 -9.59 0.42 -19.88
N PRO A 262 -10.00 -0.50 -20.77
CA PRO A 262 -11.41 -0.68 -21.10
C PRO A 262 -12.28 -1.01 -19.89
N ILE A 263 -11.79 -1.85 -18.98
CA ILE A 263 -12.49 -2.19 -17.73
C ILE A 263 -12.67 -0.95 -16.85
N GLN A 264 -11.65 -0.09 -16.79
CA GLN A 264 -11.71 1.16 -16.03
C GLN A 264 -12.54 2.25 -16.70
N ARG A 265 -12.72 2.21 -18.03
CA ARG A 265 -13.43 3.24 -18.79
C ARG A 265 -14.94 3.20 -18.53
N VAL A 266 -15.54 2.01 -18.41
CA VAL A 266 -16.99 1.87 -18.21
C VAL A 266 -17.49 2.49 -16.90
N PRO A 267 -16.86 2.27 -15.73
CA PRO A 267 -17.22 2.97 -14.50
C PRO A 267 -17.14 4.50 -14.61
N ARG A 268 -16.16 5.02 -15.35
CA ARG A 268 -16.03 6.47 -15.60
C ARG A 268 -17.19 7.01 -16.41
N TYR A 269 -17.65 6.29 -17.45
CA TYR A 269 -18.85 6.68 -18.18
C TYR A 269 -20.08 6.78 -17.29
N ARG A 270 -20.25 5.87 -16.32
CA ARG A 270 -21.35 5.94 -15.36
C ARG A 270 -21.33 7.26 -14.58
N LEU A 271 -20.19 7.61 -14.00
CA LEU A 271 -20.04 8.83 -13.20
C LEU A 271 -20.29 10.09 -14.03
N LEU A 272 -19.71 10.15 -15.22
CA LEU A 272 -19.87 11.29 -16.14
C LEU A 272 -21.32 11.44 -16.60
N LEU A 273 -22.02 10.34 -16.90
CA LEU A 273 -23.43 10.37 -17.30
C LEU A 273 -24.37 10.74 -16.13
N GLU A 274 -24.05 10.31 -14.90
CA GLU A 274 -24.80 10.70 -13.70
C GLU A 274 -24.66 12.20 -13.43
N GLU A 275 -23.45 12.73 -13.51
CA GLU A 275 -23.19 14.16 -13.34
C GLU A 275 -23.83 15.00 -14.46
N LEU A 276 -23.71 14.53 -15.71
CA LEU A 276 -24.30 15.20 -16.87
C LEU A 276 -25.83 15.28 -16.76
N LEU A 277 -26.48 14.18 -16.36
CA LEU A 277 -27.93 14.15 -16.18
C LEU A 277 -28.38 15.01 -14.98
N ALA A 278 -27.62 15.05 -13.89
CA ALA A 278 -27.91 15.89 -12.73
C ALA A 278 -27.86 17.40 -13.04
N HIS A 279 -27.14 17.78 -14.09
CA HIS A 279 -27.02 19.16 -14.56
C HIS A 279 -27.76 19.42 -15.89
N THR A 280 -28.60 18.49 -16.33
CA THR A 280 -29.49 18.67 -17.49
C THR A 280 -30.88 19.08 -17.00
N GLU A 281 -31.42 20.19 -17.52
CA GLU A 281 -32.74 20.69 -17.11
C GLU A 281 -33.88 19.73 -17.53
N PRO A 282 -34.96 19.60 -16.73
CA PRO A 282 -36.14 18.85 -17.12
C PRO A 282 -36.76 19.40 -18.42
N GLY A 283 -36.99 18.54 -19.41
CA GLY A 283 -37.48 18.90 -20.74
C GLY A 283 -36.39 19.22 -21.76
N HIS A 284 -35.10 19.13 -21.40
CA HIS A 284 -33.99 19.30 -22.34
C HIS A 284 -34.01 18.17 -23.40
N PRO A 285 -33.71 18.45 -24.68
CA PRO A 285 -33.76 17.45 -25.76
C PRO A 285 -32.94 16.18 -25.48
N ASP A 286 -31.74 16.34 -24.90
CA ASP A 286 -30.85 15.21 -24.56
C ASP A 286 -31.31 14.39 -23.33
N GLU A 287 -32.27 14.86 -22.53
CA GLU A 287 -32.59 14.27 -21.22
C GLU A 287 -33.04 12.80 -21.34
N ALA A 288 -33.87 12.48 -22.33
CA ALA A 288 -34.35 11.12 -22.57
C ALA A 288 -33.21 10.18 -23.01
N ASP A 289 -32.36 10.65 -23.93
CA ASP A 289 -31.23 9.88 -24.43
C ASP A 289 -30.16 9.64 -23.35
N LEU A 290 -29.90 10.65 -22.50
CA LEU A 290 -28.96 10.53 -21.38
C LEU A 290 -29.43 9.52 -20.34
N ARG A 291 -30.74 9.48 -20.03
CA ARG A 291 -31.31 8.43 -19.16
C ARG A 291 -31.16 7.05 -19.76
N GLU A 292 -31.41 6.91 -21.06
CA GLU A 292 -31.24 5.64 -21.75
C GLU A 292 -29.76 5.19 -21.73
N ALA A 293 -28.83 6.10 -22.04
CA ALA A 293 -27.40 5.84 -22.01
C ALA A 293 -26.95 5.39 -20.62
N LEU A 294 -27.37 6.10 -19.57
CA LEU A 294 -27.01 5.80 -18.19
C LEU A 294 -27.54 4.43 -17.74
N ALA A 295 -28.79 4.10 -18.07
CA ALA A 295 -29.36 2.79 -17.75
C ALA A 295 -28.52 1.65 -18.36
N ARG A 296 -28.14 1.78 -19.63
CA ARG A 296 -27.31 0.78 -20.34
C ARG A 296 -25.92 0.67 -19.76
N ILE A 297 -25.25 1.79 -19.48
CA ILE A 297 -23.91 1.78 -18.88
C ILE A 297 -23.94 1.19 -17.46
N ARG A 298 -25.00 1.42 -16.68
CA ARG A 298 -25.17 0.78 -15.35
C ARG A 298 -25.25 -0.73 -15.45
N GLU A 299 -25.94 -1.27 -16.46
CA GLU A 299 -25.99 -2.72 -16.69
C GLU A 299 -24.59 -3.29 -17.00
N VAL A 300 -23.82 -2.62 -17.87
CA VAL A 300 -22.46 -3.06 -18.22
C VAL A 300 -21.52 -2.94 -17.01
N ALA A 301 -21.60 -1.85 -16.25
CA ALA A 301 -20.81 -1.67 -15.03
C ALA A 301 -21.14 -2.72 -13.96
N ALA A 302 -22.40 -3.11 -13.82
CA ALA A 302 -22.81 -4.20 -12.92
C ALA A 302 -22.24 -5.55 -13.39
N PHE A 303 -22.25 -5.81 -14.69
CA PHE A 303 -21.62 -7.01 -15.27
C PHE A 303 -20.11 -7.05 -14.99
N ILE A 304 -19.39 -5.94 -15.23
CA ILE A 304 -17.95 -5.82 -14.90
C ILE A 304 -17.72 -6.12 -13.43
N ASN A 305 -18.52 -5.51 -12.56
CA ASN A 305 -18.36 -5.66 -11.13
C ASN A 305 -18.58 -7.11 -10.69
N GLU A 306 -19.54 -7.83 -11.26
CA GLU A 306 -19.75 -9.24 -10.93
C GLU A 306 -18.59 -10.13 -11.46
N GLU A 307 -18.16 -9.95 -12.70
CA GLU A 307 -17.04 -10.73 -13.29
C GLU A 307 -15.73 -10.47 -12.55
N THR A 308 -15.41 -9.21 -12.25
CA THR A 308 -14.19 -8.84 -11.48
C THR A 308 -14.27 -9.38 -10.06
N ARG A 309 -15.46 -9.33 -9.44
CA ARG A 309 -15.71 -9.90 -8.12
C ARG A 309 -15.60 -11.43 -8.12
N VAL A 310 -15.95 -12.13 -9.19
CA VAL A 310 -15.77 -13.59 -9.32
C VAL A 310 -14.28 -13.96 -9.37
N LEU A 311 -13.43 -13.14 -9.99
CA LEU A 311 -11.98 -13.34 -10.02
C LEU A 311 -11.32 -13.14 -8.65
N GLU A 312 -11.73 -12.10 -7.91
CA GLU A 312 -11.31 -11.88 -6.52
C GLU A 312 -11.88 -12.95 -5.55
N LYS A 313 -13.01 -13.57 -5.91
CA LYS A 313 -13.67 -14.63 -5.14
C LYS A 313 -13.27 -16.05 -5.52
N SER A 314 -12.32 -16.26 -6.43
CA SER A 314 -11.86 -17.61 -6.72
C SER A 314 -11.19 -18.19 -5.47
N LEU A 315 -11.86 -19.16 -4.83
CA LEU A 315 -11.31 -19.90 -3.70
C LEU A 315 -10.10 -20.75 -4.10
N VAL A 316 -9.89 -20.98 -5.39
CA VAL A 316 -8.74 -21.71 -5.93
C VAL A 316 -7.56 -20.75 -6.07
N ARG A 317 -6.67 -20.74 -5.07
CA ARG A 317 -5.38 -20.02 -5.07
C ARG A 317 -4.24 -21.03 -4.83
N GLN A 318 -3.10 -20.89 -5.52
CA GLN A 318 -1.92 -21.71 -5.22
C GLN A 318 -1.50 -21.50 -3.76
N GLY A 319 -1.35 -22.59 -3.01
CA GLY A 319 -0.97 -22.57 -1.59
C GLY A 319 -2.14 -22.55 -0.59
N ARG A 320 -3.38 -22.38 -1.05
CA ARG A 320 -4.58 -22.48 -0.20
C ARG A 320 -5.00 -23.94 -0.04
N ALA A 321 -5.00 -24.44 1.19
CA ALA A 321 -5.49 -25.77 1.53
C ALA A 321 -6.85 -25.68 2.25
N PHE A 322 -7.77 -26.57 1.90
CA PHE A 322 -9.03 -26.73 2.64
C PHE A 322 -8.77 -27.47 3.95
N VAL A 323 -9.27 -26.93 5.06
CA VAL A 323 -9.07 -27.48 6.41
C VAL A 323 -10.36 -28.16 6.88
N ARG A 324 -11.49 -27.44 6.88
CA ARG A 324 -12.76 -27.95 7.42
C ARG A 324 -13.98 -27.25 6.85
N GLU A 325 -15.09 -27.98 6.78
CA GLU A 325 -16.45 -27.46 6.66
C GLU A 325 -17.31 -27.87 7.87
N GLY A 326 -18.40 -27.15 8.11
CA GLY A 326 -19.35 -27.52 9.17
C GLY A 326 -20.56 -26.60 9.24
N GLU A 327 -21.48 -26.91 10.15
CA GLU A 327 -22.86 -26.42 10.10
C GLU A 327 -23.10 -25.12 10.86
N LEU A 328 -22.18 -24.74 11.75
CA LEU A 328 -22.10 -23.43 12.41
C LEU A 328 -22.23 -22.28 11.39
N THR A 329 -23.45 -21.78 11.13
CA THR A 329 -23.74 -20.82 10.05
C THR A 329 -22.97 -21.11 8.74
N LYS A 330 -22.89 -22.41 8.36
CA LYS A 330 -22.12 -22.93 7.20
C LYS A 330 -20.80 -22.19 6.93
N VAL A 331 -19.78 -22.56 7.70
CA VAL A 331 -18.41 -22.00 7.63
C VAL A 331 -17.47 -22.99 6.94
N PHE A 332 -16.56 -22.46 6.12
CA PHE A 332 -15.50 -23.17 5.43
C PHE A 332 -14.15 -22.55 5.83
N LEU A 333 -13.31 -23.33 6.49
CA LEU A 333 -11.95 -22.94 6.87
C LEU A 333 -10.95 -23.45 5.85
N PHE A 334 -10.13 -22.52 5.37
CA PHE A 334 -8.93 -22.76 4.60
C PHE A 334 -7.70 -22.38 5.42
N SER A 335 -6.51 -22.75 4.92
CA SER A 335 -5.23 -22.46 5.56
C SER A 335 -4.96 -20.97 5.80
N ASP A 336 -5.48 -20.09 4.93
CA ASP A 336 -5.28 -18.63 4.91
C ASP A 336 -6.60 -17.82 4.99
N LEU A 337 -7.76 -18.49 5.02
CA LEU A 337 -9.05 -17.83 4.79
C LEU A 337 -10.18 -18.56 5.52
N LEU A 338 -11.08 -17.80 6.14
CA LEU A 338 -12.34 -18.31 6.68
C LEU A 338 -13.51 -17.74 5.87
N VAL A 339 -14.31 -18.61 5.27
CA VAL A 339 -15.46 -18.23 4.43
C VAL A 339 -16.76 -18.65 5.12
N TYR A 340 -17.77 -17.80 5.10
CA TYR A 340 -19.07 -18.11 5.71
C TYR A 340 -20.23 -17.73 4.78
N GLY A 341 -21.31 -18.52 4.84
CA GLY A 341 -22.44 -18.38 3.93
C GLY A 341 -23.76 -18.84 4.52
N VAL A 342 -24.85 -18.52 3.83
CA VAL A 342 -26.19 -18.94 4.22
C VAL A 342 -26.65 -20.08 3.30
N PRO A 343 -27.19 -21.19 3.85
CA PRO A 343 -27.77 -22.25 3.05
C PRO A 343 -28.95 -21.73 2.24
N THR A 344 -29.01 -22.16 0.99
CA THR A 344 -30.16 -22.00 0.10
C THR A 344 -30.59 -23.39 -0.35
N GLY A 345 -31.87 -23.60 -0.70
CA GLY A 345 -32.39 -24.94 -1.05
C GLY A 345 -31.70 -25.64 -2.23
N ARG A 346 -30.72 -25.02 -2.90
CA ARG A 346 -29.88 -25.58 -3.97
C ARG A 346 -28.37 -25.42 -3.76
N GLY A 347 -27.91 -25.01 -2.57
CA GLY A 347 -26.48 -24.77 -2.30
C GLY A 347 -26.25 -23.71 -1.23
N TYR A 348 -25.20 -22.90 -1.37
CA TYR A 348 -24.86 -21.87 -0.38
C TYR A 348 -24.62 -20.53 -1.07
N VAL A 349 -25.06 -19.46 -0.42
CA VAL A 349 -24.71 -18.09 -0.83
C VAL A 349 -23.66 -17.58 0.14
N GLN A 350 -22.44 -17.37 -0.36
CA GLN A 350 -21.35 -16.76 0.40
C GLN A 350 -21.77 -15.37 0.90
N LYS A 351 -21.69 -15.16 2.22
CA LYS A 351 -21.98 -13.88 2.87
C LYS A 351 -20.73 -13.05 3.07
N GLY A 352 -19.60 -13.69 3.34
CA GLY A 352 -18.34 -13.00 3.57
C GLY A 352 -17.14 -13.95 3.60
N GLN A 353 -15.97 -13.35 3.69
CA GLN A 353 -14.69 -14.04 3.83
C GLN A 353 -13.77 -13.21 4.75
N ILE A 354 -12.92 -13.90 5.51
CA ILE A 354 -12.07 -13.31 6.55
C ILE A 354 -10.65 -13.85 6.33
N PRO A 355 -9.73 -13.01 5.82
CA PRO A 355 -8.33 -13.39 5.69
C PRO A 355 -7.75 -13.71 7.07
N LEU A 356 -7.04 -14.84 7.16
CA LEU A 356 -6.27 -15.23 8.34
C LEU A 356 -4.82 -14.82 8.09
N GLY A 357 -4.28 -13.93 8.92
CA GLY A 357 -2.96 -13.35 8.70
C GLY A 357 -2.36 -12.76 9.96
N GLU A 358 -1.33 -11.93 9.79
CA GLU A 358 -0.67 -11.27 10.91
C GLU A 358 -1.66 -10.33 11.64
N GLY A 359 -1.72 -10.46 12.98
CA GLY A 359 -2.67 -9.72 13.81
C GLY A 359 -4.06 -10.36 13.97
N THR A 360 -4.37 -11.44 13.24
CA THR A 360 -5.61 -12.21 13.50
C THR A 360 -5.53 -12.89 14.86
N ARG A 361 -6.58 -12.75 15.67
CA ARG A 361 -6.70 -13.41 16.97
C ARG A 361 -8.04 -14.11 17.12
N VAL A 362 -8.02 -15.22 17.86
CA VAL A 362 -9.21 -16.02 18.14
C VAL A 362 -9.47 -15.95 19.64
N GLU A 363 -10.65 -15.50 20.02
CA GLU A 363 -11.04 -15.27 21.42
C GLU A 363 -12.26 -16.12 21.77
N ARG A 364 -12.26 -16.74 22.96
CA ARG A 364 -13.48 -17.37 23.49
C ARG A 364 -14.39 -16.30 24.06
N LEU A 365 -15.67 -16.35 23.70
CA LEU A 365 -16.65 -15.41 24.23
C LEU A 365 -17.17 -15.88 25.60
N PRO A 366 -17.45 -14.94 26.52
CA PRO A 366 -18.06 -15.26 27.80
C PRO A 366 -19.49 -15.78 27.60
N ARG A 367 -19.90 -16.71 28.49
CA ARG A 367 -21.25 -17.28 28.45
C ARG A 367 -22.27 -16.24 28.91
N THR A 368 -23.33 -16.04 28.13
CA THR A 368 -24.48 -15.17 28.46
C THR A 368 -25.79 -15.91 28.19
N GLU A 369 -26.93 -15.37 28.64
CA GLU A 369 -28.27 -15.96 28.40
C GLU A 369 -28.58 -16.21 26.92
N HIS A 370 -27.96 -15.46 26.01
CA HIS A 370 -28.17 -15.57 24.56
C HIS A 370 -26.97 -16.17 23.81
N LEU A 371 -25.83 -16.39 24.47
CA LEU A 371 -24.61 -16.98 23.90
C LEU A 371 -24.05 -18.01 24.89
N THR A 372 -24.45 -19.27 24.74
CA THR A 372 -24.01 -20.36 25.61
C THR A 372 -22.59 -20.81 25.26
N HIS A 373 -22.30 -20.96 23.96
CA HIS A 373 -21.01 -21.42 23.43
C HIS A 373 -20.66 -20.61 22.19
N GLY A 374 -19.70 -19.68 22.31
CA GLY A 374 -19.27 -18.87 21.17
C GLY A 374 -17.79 -18.51 21.19
N PHE A 375 -17.27 -18.21 20.01
CA PHE A 375 -15.94 -17.67 19.81
C PHE A 375 -15.97 -16.50 18.83
N ALA A 376 -14.95 -15.66 18.90
CA ALA A 376 -14.74 -14.55 17.99
C ALA A 376 -13.42 -14.73 17.24
N VAL A 377 -13.41 -14.38 15.96
CA VAL A 377 -12.19 -14.14 15.18
C VAL A 377 -12.12 -12.66 14.94
N VAL A 378 -11.04 -12.03 15.39
CA VAL A 378 -10.77 -10.62 15.14
C VAL A 378 -9.68 -10.53 14.10
N ASP A 379 -9.96 -9.86 12.99
CA ASP A 379 -8.96 -9.64 11.94
C ASP A 379 -7.87 -8.65 12.37
N GLY A 380 -6.81 -8.52 11.56
CA GLY A 380 -5.69 -7.60 11.83
C GLY A 380 -6.09 -6.12 11.87
N HIS A 381 -7.28 -5.76 11.38
CA HIS A 381 -7.83 -4.40 11.43
C HIS A 381 -8.73 -4.17 12.66
N GLY A 382 -8.88 -5.16 13.53
CA GLY A 382 -9.66 -5.06 14.75
C GLY A 382 -11.16 -5.34 14.57
N LYS A 383 -11.60 -5.79 13.39
CA LYS A 383 -13.00 -6.17 13.17
C LYS A 383 -13.24 -7.59 13.66
N GLY A 384 -14.14 -7.71 14.63
CA GLY A 384 -14.53 -8.98 15.23
C GLY A 384 -15.72 -9.63 14.52
N TYR A 385 -15.61 -10.92 14.28
CA TYR A 385 -16.66 -11.79 13.76
C TYR A 385 -16.97 -12.85 14.82
N THR A 386 -18.23 -13.02 15.17
CA THR A 386 -18.66 -13.90 16.26
C THR A 386 -19.44 -15.08 15.71
N TRP A 387 -19.15 -16.26 16.25
CA TRP A 387 -19.85 -17.49 15.94
C TRP A 387 -20.32 -18.15 17.23
N HIS A 388 -21.49 -18.78 17.16
CA HIS A 388 -22.04 -19.58 18.23
C HIS A 388 -22.53 -20.91 17.67
N GLY A 389 -22.31 -21.99 18.40
CA GLY A 389 -22.79 -23.32 18.04
C GLY A 389 -23.89 -23.81 18.97
N GLU A 390 -24.60 -24.85 18.53
CA GLU A 390 -25.63 -25.52 19.33
C GLU A 390 -25.01 -26.42 20.41
N SER A 391 -23.78 -26.90 20.17
CA SER A 391 -23.02 -27.76 21.07
C SER A 391 -21.70 -27.12 21.49
N GLU A 392 -21.35 -27.30 22.77
CA GLU A 392 -20.03 -26.91 23.30
C GLU A 392 -18.89 -27.64 22.61
N ALA A 393 -19.11 -28.93 22.27
CA ALA A 393 -18.10 -29.75 21.59
C ALA A 393 -17.82 -29.20 20.19
N GLU A 394 -18.86 -28.95 19.39
CA GLU A 394 -18.73 -28.43 18.03
C GLU A 394 -18.06 -27.05 18.02
N THR A 395 -18.51 -26.14 18.88
CA THR A 395 -17.93 -24.80 19.02
C THR A 395 -16.47 -24.87 19.50
N GLY A 396 -16.16 -25.80 20.39
CA GLY A 396 -14.82 -26.03 20.91
C GLY A 396 -13.86 -26.53 19.84
N GLU A 397 -14.27 -27.51 19.03
CA GLU A 397 -13.47 -28.01 17.93
C GLU A 397 -13.19 -26.93 16.87
N TRP A 398 -14.20 -26.15 16.50
CA TRP A 398 -14.04 -25.03 15.57
C TRP A 398 -13.08 -23.97 16.10
N PHE A 399 -13.22 -23.60 17.37
CA PHE A 399 -12.30 -22.68 18.02
C PHE A 399 -10.85 -23.19 17.91
N GLU A 400 -10.62 -24.46 18.27
CA GLU A 400 -9.28 -25.02 18.23
C GLU A 400 -8.71 -25.09 16.81
N GLU A 401 -9.52 -25.43 15.81
CA GLU A 401 -9.06 -25.50 14.42
C GLU A 401 -8.69 -24.15 13.84
N VAL A 402 -9.55 -23.14 14.03
CA VAL A 402 -9.26 -21.78 13.58
C VAL A 402 -8.03 -21.26 14.32
N GLN A 403 -7.91 -21.52 15.63
CA GLN A 403 -6.74 -21.17 16.41
C GLN A 403 -5.47 -21.88 15.90
N ARG A 404 -5.56 -23.17 15.54
CA ARG A 404 -4.45 -23.92 14.95
C ARG A 404 -4.02 -23.34 13.60
N ALA A 405 -4.97 -23.01 12.72
CA ALA A 405 -4.67 -22.41 11.42
C ALA A 405 -3.94 -21.06 11.57
N VAL A 406 -4.45 -20.19 12.45
CA VAL A 406 -3.80 -18.91 12.78
C VAL A 406 -2.42 -19.13 13.40
N ALA A 407 -2.26 -20.11 14.29
CA ALA A 407 -0.97 -20.42 14.90
C ALA A 407 0.06 -20.94 13.90
N ILE A 408 -0.36 -21.78 12.94
CA ILE A 408 0.51 -22.28 11.86
C ILE A 408 0.98 -21.11 10.99
N LEU A 409 0.09 -20.19 10.60
CA LEU A 409 0.46 -19.00 9.84
C LEU A 409 1.45 -18.12 10.61
N ALA A 410 1.21 -17.90 11.90
CA ALA A 410 2.13 -17.15 12.76
C ALA A 410 3.50 -17.85 12.92
N MET A 411 3.52 -19.20 12.96
CA MET A 411 4.78 -19.97 12.98
C MET A 411 5.53 -19.86 11.66
N VAL A 412 4.84 -19.98 10.52
CA VAL A 412 5.44 -19.85 9.18
C VAL A 412 6.00 -18.45 9.01
N ALA A 413 5.23 -17.41 9.31
CA ALA A 413 5.69 -16.01 9.26
C ALA A 413 6.93 -15.79 10.13
N ARG A 414 6.93 -16.32 11.37
CA ARG A 414 8.09 -16.23 12.28
C ARG A 414 9.31 -16.98 11.75
N LYS A 415 9.11 -18.15 11.14
CA LYS A 415 10.20 -18.94 10.53
C LYS A 415 10.82 -18.19 9.35
N THR A 416 9.99 -17.68 8.44
CA THR A 416 10.45 -16.89 7.29
C THR A 416 11.18 -15.62 7.74
N ALA A 417 10.66 -14.91 8.74
CA ALA A 417 11.32 -13.76 9.34
C ALA A 417 12.68 -14.13 9.96
N LEU A 418 12.78 -15.28 10.63
CA LEU A 418 14.03 -15.77 11.21
C LEU A 418 15.06 -16.15 10.13
N GLU A 419 14.62 -16.74 9.02
CA GLU A 419 15.48 -17.05 7.86
C GLU A 419 16.05 -15.76 7.24
N HIS A 420 15.21 -14.75 7.02
CA HIS A 420 15.64 -13.44 6.54
C HIS A 420 16.61 -12.75 7.52
N PHE A 421 16.32 -12.79 8.82
CA PHE A 421 17.20 -12.24 9.85
C PHE A 421 18.55 -12.96 9.91
N THR A 422 18.56 -14.29 9.77
CA THR A 422 19.78 -15.10 9.72
C THR A 422 20.62 -14.75 8.50
N ALA A 423 20.00 -14.60 7.33
CA ALA A 423 20.67 -14.14 6.12
C ALA A 423 21.22 -12.71 6.25
N ALA A 424 20.47 -11.79 6.86
CA ALA A 424 20.94 -10.43 7.12
C ALA A 424 22.11 -10.37 8.14
N LYS A 425 22.18 -11.30 9.10
CA LYS A 425 23.33 -11.47 10.01
C LYS A 425 24.58 -12.00 9.32
N ALA A 426 24.41 -12.93 8.37
CA ALA A 426 25.52 -13.43 7.55
C ALA A 426 26.15 -12.32 6.70
N GLY A 427 25.34 -11.31 6.35
CA GLY A 427 25.76 -10.11 5.65
C GLY A 427 25.79 -10.28 4.14
N CYS A 428 25.64 -9.17 3.42
CA CYS A 428 25.79 -9.15 1.96
C CYS A 428 26.30 -7.78 1.48
N THR A 429 26.53 -7.66 0.18
CA THR A 429 26.85 -6.35 -0.41
C THR A 429 25.57 -5.62 -0.76
N LEU A 430 25.40 -4.43 -0.19
CA LEU A 430 24.35 -3.48 -0.57
C LEU A 430 24.97 -2.23 -1.17
N ILE A 431 24.21 -1.51 -1.99
CA ILE A 431 24.60 -0.20 -2.48
C ILE A 431 24.13 0.82 -1.43
N LYS A 432 25.07 1.41 -0.70
CA LYS A 432 24.77 2.46 0.29
C LYS A 432 24.85 3.83 -0.37
N PHE A 433 23.84 4.66 -0.16
CA PHE A 433 23.81 6.04 -0.60
C PHE A 433 24.24 6.94 0.57
N ASN A 434 25.01 7.97 0.24
CA ASN A 434 25.33 9.03 1.19
C ASN A 434 24.16 10.02 1.25
N HIS A 435 23.71 10.32 2.46
CA HIS A 435 22.58 11.19 2.70
C HIS A 435 22.80 12.63 2.19
N ARG A 436 24.06 13.13 2.25
CA ARG A 436 24.41 14.51 1.90
C ARG A 436 24.54 14.75 0.41
N ASP A 437 25.37 13.96 -0.27
CA ASP A 437 25.74 14.19 -1.67
C ASP A 437 25.06 13.21 -2.65
N GLY A 438 24.30 12.24 -2.15
CA GLY A 438 23.62 11.23 -2.97
C GLY A 438 24.56 10.22 -3.63
N ARG A 439 25.87 10.26 -3.36
CA ARG A 439 26.82 9.31 -3.97
C ARG A 439 26.58 7.90 -3.43
N SER A 440 26.53 6.94 -4.34
CA SER A 440 26.32 5.54 -4.04
C SER A 440 27.64 4.76 -4.06
N SER A 441 27.85 3.87 -3.10
CA SER A 441 28.99 2.94 -3.13
C SER A 441 28.60 1.56 -2.59
N PRO A 442 29.17 0.48 -3.13
CA PRO A 442 28.95 -0.85 -2.59
C PRO A 442 29.61 -0.94 -1.20
N ARG A 443 28.86 -1.50 -0.24
CA ARG A 443 29.30 -1.72 1.13
C ARG A 443 28.90 -3.12 1.57
N TRP A 444 29.79 -3.76 2.33
CA TRP A 444 29.43 -4.98 3.05
C TRP A 444 28.55 -4.57 4.23
N VAL A 445 27.33 -5.07 4.29
CA VAL A 445 26.34 -4.73 5.32
C VAL A 445 25.90 -5.99 6.03
N ARG A 446 25.75 -5.93 7.36
CA ARG A 446 25.21 -7.02 8.17
C ARG A 446 24.45 -6.48 9.38
N ILE A 447 23.59 -7.30 9.96
CA ILE A 447 23.03 -7.05 11.29
C ILE A 447 23.98 -7.63 12.36
N SER A 448 24.13 -6.93 13.49
CA SER A 448 24.94 -7.38 14.61
C SER A 448 24.45 -8.72 15.17
N ALA A 449 25.33 -9.45 15.86
CA ALA A 449 25.04 -10.80 16.34
C ALA A 449 23.85 -10.85 17.33
N ASP A 450 23.66 -9.79 18.10
CA ASP A 450 22.57 -9.56 19.04
C ASP A 450 21.34 -8.90 18.40
N GLY A 451 21.40 -8.49 17.12
CA GLY A 451 20.29 -7.83 16.43
C GLY A 451 20.07 -6.37 16.81
N SER A 452 20.97 -5.77 17.59
CA SER A 452 20.81 -4.41 18.12
C SER A 452 21.21 -3.31 17.13
N ALA A 453 22.04 -3.62 16.13
CA ALA A 453 22.60 -2.64 15.21
C ALA A 453 22.72 -3.15 13.77
N ILE A 454 22.64 -2.21 12.83
CA ILE A 454 23.05 -2.41 11.43
C ILE A 454 24.47 -1.89 11.26
N CYS A 455 25.34 -2.70 10.67
CA CYS A 455 26.76 -2.40 10.51
C CYS A 455 27.16 -2.46 9.03
N TRP A 456 28.07 -1.59 8.60
CA TRP A 456 28.59 -1.61 7.23
C TRP A 456 30.09 -1.30 7.15
N GLY A 457 30.72 -1.70 6.04
CA GLY A 457 32.12 -1.41 5.79
C GLY A 457 32.59 -1.91 4.43
N ASP A 458 33.86 -2.30 4.37
CA ASP A 458 34.55 -2.63 3.12
C ASP A 458 34.10 -3.99 2.56
N THR A 459 33.83 -4.03 1.25
CA THR A 459 33.37 -5.25 0.56
C THR A 459 34.42 -6.36 0.49
N LYS A 460 35.71 -6.01 0.51
CA LYS A 460 36.83 -6.97 0.40
C LYS A 460 37.21 -7.54 1.76
N SER A 461 37.38 -6.69 2.78
CA SER A 461 37.73 -7.18 4.13
C SER A 461 36.52 -7.73 4.89
N LYS A 462 35.30 -7.36 4.48
CA LYS A 462 34.03 -7.70 5.16
C LYS A 462 33.99 -7.25 6.62
N GLU A 463 34.86 -6.31 6.98
CA GLU A 463 34.90 -5.71 8.31
C GLU A 463 33.86 -4.59 8.39
N CYS A 464 33.14 -4.56 9.51
CA CYS A 464 32.24 -3.47 9.84
C CYS A 464 33.09 -2.30 10.35
N LYS A 465 33.09 -1.20 9.62
CA LYS A 465 33.81 0.03 10.00
C LYS A 465 32.88 1.00 10.71
N SER A 466 31.60 1.00 10.34
CA SER A 466 30.59 1.91 10.85
C SER A 466 29.36 1.12 11.27
N MET A 467 28.60 1.64 12.23
CA MET A 467 27.37 1.01 12.70
C MET A 467 26.34 2.02 13.20
N MET A 468 25.08 1.61 13.21
CA MET A 468 24.00 2.36 13.83
C MET A 468 23.06 1.44 14.60
N ALA A 469 22.67 1.89 15.80
CA ALA A 469 21.73 1.17 16.65
C ALA A 469 20.32 1.19 16.04
N LEU A 470 19.74 0.02 15.79
CA LEU A 470 18.38 -0.14 15.27
C LEU A 470 17.33 0.32 16.27
N SER A 471 17.66 0.41 17.56
CA SER A 471 16.79 0.99 18.59
C SER A 471 16.47 2.47 18.37
N LYS A 472 17.29 3.19 17.60
CA LYS A 472 17.09 4.60 17.25
C LYS A 472 16.30 4.79 15.95
N ALA A 473 15.98 3.70 15.23
CA ALA A 473 15.22 3.77 13.98
C ALA A 473 13.74 4.05 14.28
N VAL A 474 13.17 5.01 13.56
CA VAL A 474 11.78 5.50 13.75
C VAL A 474 10.84 4.90 12.71
N ALA A 475 11.34 4.63 11.50
CA ALA A 475 10.55 4.03 10.44
C ALA A 475 11.45 3.30 9.43
N LEU A 476 10.81 2.45 8.62
CA LEU A 476 11.41 1.77 7.48
C LEU A 476 10.54 2.03 6.25
N MET A 477 11.13 2.58 5.19
CA MET A 477 10.45 2.90 3.94
C MET A 477 10.93 2.02 2.80
N HIS A 478 10.00 1.51 1.99
CA HIS A 478 10.28 0.89 0.71
C HIS A 478 10.25 1.92 -0.43
N GLY A 479 11.21 1.79 -1.35
CA GLY A 479 11.38 2.61 -2.55
C GLY A 479 12.40 3.74 -2.42
N ALA A 480 12.72 4.37 -3.55
CA ALA A 480 13.62 5.52 -3.65
C ALA A 480 12.97 6.84 -3.16
N LYS A 481 12.48 6.86 -1.91
CA LYS A 481 11.65 7.96 -1.38
C LYS A 481 12.41 9.01 -0.56
N SER A 482 13.65 8.74 -0.19
CA SER A 482 14.45 9.68 0.61
C SER A 482 15.18 10.72 -0.25
N ALA A 483 15.53 11.85 0.35
CA ALA A 483 16.29 12.93 -0.29
C ALA A 483 17.62 12.46 -0.88
N ALA A 484 18.25 11.44 -0.29
CA ALA A 484 19.50 10.86 -0.80
C ALA A 484 19.34 10.29 -2.22
N PHE A 485 18.22 9.61 -2.50
CA PHE A 485 17.93 9.07 -3.82
C PHE A 485 17.60 10.17 -4.84
N TYR A 486 16.88 11.22 -4.42
CA TYR A 486 16.60 12.37 -5.30
C TYR A 486 17.86 13.17 -5.65
N ARG A 487 18.82 13.28 -4.72
CA ARG A 487 20.12 13.94 -4.94
C ARG A 487 21.07 13.11 -5.80
N ALA A 488 20.89 11.79 -5.86
CA ALA A 488 21.66 10.90 -6.71
C ALA A 488 21.30 11.10 -8.20
N GLN A 489 21.86 12.13 -8.85
CA GLN A 489 21.73 12.32 -10.29
C GLN A 489 22.23 11.07 -11.03
N GLY A 490 21.31 10.26 -11.57
CA GLY A 490 21.63 9.05 -12.33
C GLY A 490 21.34 7.71 -11.65
N ALA A 491 20.61 7.68 -10.52
CA ALA A 491 19.92 6.44 -10.15
C ALA A 491 19.00 6.03 -11.32
N LYS A 492 19.26 4.87 -11.94
CA LYS A 492 18.38 4.37 -13.00
C LYS A 492 17.01 4.15 -12.36
N LYS A 493 16.01 4.97 -12.71
CA LYS A 493 14.60 4.86 -12.28
C LYS A 493 14.10 3.40 -12.33
N ASP A 494 14.64 2.63 -13.28
CA ASP A 494 14.41 1.20 -13.50
C ASP A 494 14.71 0.28 -12.29
N ARG A 495 15.30 0.79 -11.20
CA ARG A 495 15.64 0.02 -9.99
C ARG A 495 15.20 0.66 -8.67
N ASP A 496 14.35 1.69 -8.72
CA ASP A 496 13.88 2.39 -7.52
C ASP A 496 13.12 1.47 -6.54
N TRP A 497 12.54 0.39 -7.07
CA TRP A 497 11.85 -0.64 -6.28
C TRP A 497 12.79 -1.55 -5.48
N LEU A 498 14.09 -1.56 -5.77
CA LEU A 498 15.12 -2.26 -4.98
C LEU A 498 15.63 -1.43 -3.79
N CYS A 499 15.20 -0.17 -3.68
CA CYS A 499 15.65 0.75 -2.66
C CYS A 499 14.81 0.62 -1.38
N PHE A 500 15.45 0.87 -0.24
CA PHE A 500 14.77 1.02 1.05
C PHE A 500 15.58 1.97 1.94
N SER A 501 14.89 2.62 2.87
CA SER A 501 15.47 3.63 3.76
C SER A 501 15.09 3.35 5.21
N LEU A 502 16.06 3.37 6.11
CA LEU A 502 15.81 3.45 7.55
C LEU A 502 15.87 4.92 7.99
N LEU A 503 14.83 5.36 8.71
CA LEU A 503 14.73 6.73 9.18
C LEU A 503 15.18 6.81 10.63
N PHE A 504 16.01 7.80 10.91
CA PHE A 504 16.48 8.15 12.25
C PHE A 504 16.20 9.63 12.48
N ARG A 505 16.23 10.08 13.74
CA ARG A 505 16.10 11.51 14.05
C ARG A 505 17.27 12.28 13.42
N GLY A 506 16.97 13.17 12.49
CA GLY A 506 17.95 14.02 11.80
C GLY A 506 18.72 13.38 10.63
N ARG A 507 18.52 12.10 10.29
CA ARG A 507 19.21 11.45 9.15
C ARG A 507 18.50 10.23 8.60
N THR A 508 18.84 9.84 7.36
CA THR A 508 18.43 8.56 6.76
C THR A 508 19.63 7.64 6.50
N LEU A 509 19.39 6.33 6.57
CA LEU A 509 20.28 5.33 6.02
C LEU A 509 19.62 4.70 4.80
N ASP A 510 20.23 4.93 3.65
CA ASP A 510 19.65 4.64 2.35
C ASP A 510 20.42 3.52 1.65
N PHE A 511 19.72 2.46 1.28
CA PHE A 511 20.29 1.28 0.66
C PHE A 511 19.51 0.87 -0.58
N ALA A 512 20.20 0.28 -1.54
CA ALA A 512 19.59 -0.49 -2.61
C ALA A 512 20.17 -1.92 -2.62
N ALA A 513 19.27 -2.89 -2.72
CA ALA A 513 19.64 -4.28 -2.94
C ALA A 513 20.05 -4.51 -4.40
N THR A 514 20.86 -5.54 -4.64
CA THR A 514 21.27 -5.91 -6.01
C THR A 514 20.26 -6.82 -6.70
N THR A 515 19.38 -7.48 -5.94
CA THR A 515 18.36 -8.42 -6.41
C THR A 515 17.07 -8.27 -5.59
N ALA A 516 15.93 -8.71 -6.16
CA ALA A 516 14.64 -8.71 -5.47
C ALA A 516 14.67 -9.56 -4.18
N GLU A 517 15.31 -10.74 -4.21
CA GLU A 517 15.50 -11.58 -3.02
C GLU A 517 16.36 -10.89 -1.96
N GLY A 518 17.36 -10.12 -2.38
CA GLY A 518 18.15 -9.29 -1.48
C GLY A 518 17.31 -8.22 -0.80
N LEU A 519 16.42 -7.57 -1.55
CA LEU A 519 15.46 -6.60 -0.98
C LEU A 519 14.53 -7.28 0.02
N PHE A 520 13.89 -8.40 -0.34
CA PHE A 520 12.97 -9.10 0.57
C PHE A 520 13.69 -9.53 1.85
N THR A 521 14.90 -10.08 1.73
CA THR A 521 15.71 -10.47 2.87
C THR A 521 15.97 -9.31 3.81
N TRP A 522 16.44 -8.17 3.29
CA TRP A 522 16.81 -7.03 4.11
C TRP A 522 15.63 -6.26 4.67
N TYR A 523 14.64 -5.99 3.82
CA TYR A 523 13.47 -5.25 4.23
C TYR A 523 12.68 -6.02 5.28
N LEU A 524 12.43 -7.32 5.09
CA LEU A 524 11.65 -8.13 6.04
C LEU A 524 12.43 -8.39 7.34
N ALA A 525 13.75 -8.58 7.28
CA ALA A 525 14.57 -8.67 8.48
C ALA A 525 14.54 -7.37 9.31
N LEU A 526 14.64 -6.21 8.66
CA LEU A 526 14.56 -4.91 9.34
C LEU A 526 13.13 -4.60 9.81
N ALA A 527 12.11 -4.96 9.04
CA ALA A 527 10.71 -4.84 9.40
C ALA A 527 10.41 -5.58 10.70
N ALA A 528 10.91 -6.81 10.86
CA ALA A 528 10.74 -7.58 12.09
C ALA A 528 11.39 -6.92 13.32
N LEU A 529 12.50 -6.17 13.13
CA LEU A 529 13.24 -5.52 14.22
C LEU A 529 12.72 -4.11 14.55
N VAL A 530 12.26 -3.37 13.54
CA VAL A 530 11.83 -1.97 13.66
C VAL A 530 10.32 -1.87 13.81
N GLY A 531 9.56 -2.78 13.21
CA GLY A 531 8.08 -2.80 13.14
C GLY A 531 7.36 -2.51 14.45
N PRO A 532 7.71 -3.16 15.58
CA PRO A 532 7.06 -2.88 16.87
C PRO A 532 7.19 -1.44 17.37
N ARG A 533 8.11 -0.65 16.79
CA ARG A 533 8.42 0.73 17.18
C ARG A 533 8.17 1.74 16.06
N SER A 534 7.79 1.27 14.88
CA SER A 534 7.65 2.12 13.69
C SER A 534 6.45 3.04 13.85
N SER A 535 6.64 4.34 13.63
CA SER A 535 5.53 5.30 13.59
C SER A 535 4.70 5.21 12.30
N GLU A 536 5.21 4.50 11.29
CA GLU A 536 4.55 4.28 10.00
C GLU A 536 4.27 2.78 9.78
N PRO A 537 3.19 2.42 9.06
CA PRO A 537 2.89 1.04 8.73
C PRO A 537 3.97 0.46 7.81
N ILE A 538 4.59 -0.64 8.26
CA ILE A 538 5.58 -1.38 7.47
C ILE A 538 4.86 -2.41 6.60
N LEU A 539 5.26 -2.51 5.33
CA LEU A 539 4.78 -3.55 4.41
C LEU A 539 5.12 -4.95 4.92
N ASP A 540 4.12 -5.83 4.96
CA ASP A 540 4.34 -7.27 5.12
C ASP A 540 4.93 -7.88 3.84
N GLU A 541 5.29 -9.17 3.89
CA GLU A 541 5.90 -9.86 2.75
C GLU A 541 5.00 -9.86 1.50
N GLU A 542 3.69 -10.02 1.66
CA GLU A 542 2.74 -10.05 0.54
C GLU A 542 2.61 -8.67 -0.11
N ALA A 543 2.42 -7.62 0.70
CA ALA A 543 2.34 -6.23 0.27
C ALA A 543 3.64 -5.75 -0.36
N LEU A 544 4.80 -6.15 0.18
CA LEU A 544 6.10 -5.84 -0.40
C LEU A 544 6.29 -6.52 -1.75
N ARG A 545 5.92 -7.81 -1.87
CA ARG A 545 5.99 -8.55 -3.15
C ARG A 545 5.06 -7.96 -4.19
N ALA A 546 3.82 -7.62 -3.82
CA ALA A 546 2.86 -6.96 -4.69
C ALA A 546 3.39 -5.61 -5.19
N ARG A 547 3.92 -4.79 -4.28
CA ARG A 547 4.48 -3.47 -4.62
C ARG A 547 5.73 -3.55 -5.48
N VAL A 548 6.59 -4.56 -5.28
CA VAL A 548 7.72 -4.83 -6.16
C VAL A 548 7.22 -5.27 -7.54
N ALA A 549 6.21 -6.13 -7.61
CA ALA A 549 5.63 -6.58 -8.87
C ALA A 549 4.89 -5.47 -9.65
N GLU A 550 4.37 -4.44 -8.96
CA GLU A 550 3.80 -3.24 -9.59
C GLU A 550 4.87 -2.30 -10.18
N MET A 551 6.09 -2.34 -9.65
CA MET A 551 7.18 -1.41 -10.01
C MET A 551 8.23 -2.01 -10.96
N ILE A 552 8.14 -3.32 -11.24
CA ILE A 552 8.86 -4.04 -12.31
C ILE A 552 7.98 -4.00 -13.56
#